data_AF-A0AAE0ZQS6-F1
#
_entry.id   AF-A0AAE0ZQS6-F1
#
_cell.length_a   1.000
_cell.length_b   1.000
_cell.length_c   1.000
_cell.angle_alpha   90.00
_cell.angle_beta   90.00
_cell.angle_gamma   90.00
#
_symmetry.space_group_name_H-M   'P 1'
#
loop_
_entity.id
_entity.type
_entity.pdbx_description
1 polymer ?
#
loop_
_entity_poly.entity_id
_entity_poly.type
_entity_poly.pdbx_seq_one_letter_code
_entity_poly.pdbx_strand_id
1 'polypeptide(L)'
;MTRHDENNNIQCYVLTTDGQPRKVSCTPFFKILHPESLIIQEAQNGLLPSHTYGVLPRGDLTHITSLTHQQLQEAHAKHLCPSYASFLGFPPTATCFLESHMEFIDSSQVEFSQIEPSMGEPLEQCWKKPQSKHELRVAPLIYRQET
;
A
#
# COMPACT_ATOMS: atom_id res chain seq x y z
N MET A 1 6.23 -15.50 -10.26
CA MET A 1 6.01 -16.10 -11.59
C MET A 1 4.62 -16.73 -11.57
N THR A 2 3.65 -16.09 -12.23
CA THR A 2 2.23 -16.41 -12.10
C THR A 2 1.85 -17.46 -13.16
N ARG A 3 1.16 -18.52 -12.76
CA ARG A 3 0.65 -19.55 -13.69
C ARG A 3 -0.83 -19.75 -13.43
N HIS A 4 -1.63 -19.73 -14.48
CA HIS A 4 -3.08 -19.99 -14.41
C HIS A 4 -3.32 -21.50 -14.50
N ASP A 5 -4.23 -22.02 -13.66
CA ASP A 5 -4.75 -23.37 -13.81
C ASP A 5 -6.01 -23.40 -14.71
N GLU A 6 -6.48 -24.61 -15.01
CA GLU A 6 -7.66 -24.90 -15.84
C GLU A 6 -8.98 -24.30 -15.31
N ASN A 7 -9.00 -23.81 -14.07
CA ASN A 7 -10.12 -23.12 -13.43
C ASN A 7 -9.88 -21.61 -13.28
N ASN A 8 -8.87 -21.07 -13.97
CA ASN A 8 -8.48 -19.66 -13.94
C ASN A 8 -8.06 -19.14 -12.54
N ASN A 9 -7.66 -20.03 -11.63
CA ASN A 9 -7.12 -19.62 -10.34
C ASN A 9 -5.65 -19.20 -10.49
N ILE A 10 -5.33 -18.02 -9.94
CA ILE A 10 -3.97 -17.48 -9.89
C ILE A 10 -3.19 -18.27 -8.84
N GLN A 11 -2.33 -19.19 -9.29
CA GLN A 11 -1.42 -19.89 -8.40
C GLN A 11 -0.16 -19.04 -8.22
N CYS A 12 0.04 -18.55 -6.99
CA CYS A 12 1.22 -17.80 -6.62
C CYS A 12 2.32 -18.71 -6.10
N TYR A 13 3.53 -18.44 -6.54
CA TYR A 13 4.73 -19.12 -6.09
C TYR A 13 5.72 -18.09 -5.58
N VAL A 14 6.26 -18.34 -4.39
CA VAL A 14 7.43 -17.61 -3.85
C VAL A 14 8.66 -18.50 -4.02
N LEU A 15 9.76 -17.88 -4.42
CA LEU A 15 11.06 -18.53 -4.46
C LEU A 15 11.62 -18.51 -3.03
N THR A 16 11.84 -19.68 -2.46
CA THR A 16 12.53 -19.79 -1.16
C THR A 16 14.05 -19.73 -1.34
N THR A 17 14.78 -19.50 -0.25
CA THR A 17 16.25 -19.35 -0.24
C THR A 17 17.00 -20.61 -0.71
N ASP A 18 16.30 -21.74 -0.82
CA ASP A 18 16.76 -23.01 -1.41
C ASP A 18 16.54 -23.10 -2.94
N GLY A 19 16.03 -22.04 -3.57
CA GLY A 19 15.73 -21.98 -5.00
C GLY A 19 14.49 -22.77 -5.44
N GLN A 20 13.75 -23.38 -4.51
CA GLN A 20 12.56 -24.18 -4.83
C GLN A 20 11.30 -23.30 -4.82
N PRO A 21 10.42 -23.39 -5.85
CA PRO A 21 9.18 -22.64 -5.86
C PRO A 21 8.17 -23.28 -4.90
N ARG A 22 7.75 -22.54 -3.87
CA ARG A 22 6.68 -23.00 -2.96
C ARG A 22 5.38 -22.32 -3.32
N LYS A 23 4.33 -23.14 -3.49
CA LYS A 23 2.96 -22.66 -3.71
C LYS A 23 2.49 -21.96 -2.43
N VAL A 24 2.19 -20.68 -2.55
CA VAL A 24 1.54 -19.91 -1.50
C VAL A 24 0.07 -19.75 -1.88
N SER A 25 -0.80 -19.94 -0.90
CA SER A 25 -2.21 -19.60 -1.04
C SER A 25 -2.31 -18.08 -1.15
N CYS A 26 -2.28 -17.58 -2.38
CA CYS A 26 -2.75 -16.24 -2.67
C CYS A 26 -4.25 -16.25 -2.47
N THR A 27 -4.69 -15.79 -1.30
CA THR A 27 -6.04 -15.27 -1.21
C THR A 27 -6.14 -14.14 -2.24
N PRO A 28 -7.14 -14.14 -3.13
CA PRO A 28 -7.21 -13.15 -4.20
C PRO A 28 -7.15 -11.75 -3.60
N PHE A 29 -6.41 -10.87 -4.26
CA PHE A 29 -6.11 -9.48 -3.87
C PHE A 29 -7.37 -8.59 -3.70
N PHE A 30 -8.56 -9.15 -3.92
CA PHE A 30 -9.85 -8.59 -3.57
C PHE A 30 -10.28 -9.09 -2.18
N LYS A 31 -9.57 -8.68 -1.12
CA LYS A 31 -10.21 -8.56 0.20
C LYS A 31 -11.18 -7.37 0.14
N ILE A 32 -12.28 -7.56 -0.57
CA ILE A 32 -13.41 -6.64 -0.55
C ILE A 32 -14.07 -6.82 0.82
N LEU A 33 -13.82 -5.83 1.70
CA LEU A 33 -14.72 -5.39 2.77
C LEU A 33 -15.03 -6.40 3.89
N HIS A 34 -14.11 -6.54 4.86
CA HIS A 34 -14.54 -6.96 6.21
C HIS A 34 -15.29 -5.78 6.86
N PRO A 35 -16.47 -5.97 7.47
CA PRO A 35 -17.26 -4.89 8.06
C PRO A 35 -16.48 -4.04 9.07
N GLU A 36 -15.59 -4.68 9.83
CA GLU A 36 -14.72 -3.98 10.78
C GLU A 36 -13.75 -3.02 10.08
N SER A 37 -13.17 -3.42 8.95
CA SER A 37 -12.26 -2.57 8.18
C SER A 37 -12.97 -1.34 7.62
N LEU A 38 -14.23 -1.49 7.22
CA LEU A 38 -15.08 -0.37 6.81
C LEU A 38 -15.32 0.61 7.97
N ILE A 39 -15.68 0.10 9.14
CA ILE A 39 -15.93 0.94 10.32
C ILE A 39 -14.66 1.69 10.74
N ILE A 40 -13.51 1.01 10.78
CA ILE A 40 -12.22 1.62 11.13
C ILE A 40 -11.86 2.73 10.14
N GLN A 41 -12.02 2.46 8.84
CA GLN A 41 -11.71 3.42 7.79
C GLN A 41 -12.64 4.64 7.85
N GLU A 42 -13.95 4.44 8.02
CA GLU A 42 -14.91 5.55 8.12
C GLU A 42 -14.72 6.36 9.40
N ALA A 43 -14.35 5.70 10.51
CA ALA A 43 -13.98 6.38 11.74
C ALA A 43 -12.71 7.23 11.56
N GLN A 44 -11.67 6.70 10.90
CA GLN A 44 -10.45 7.43 10.61
C GLN A 44 -10.71 8.65 9.71
N ASN A 45 -11.46 8.46 8.62
CA ASN A 45 -11.82 9.54 7.71
C ASN A 45 -12.65 10.63 8.40
N GLY A 46 -13.51 10.23 9.34
CA GLY A 46 -14.29 11.15 10.15
C GLY A 46 -13.43 11.92 11.16
N LEU A 47 -12.52 11.23 11.85
CA LEU A 47 -11.65 11.78 12.90
C LEU A 47 -10.56 12.72 12.37
N LEU A 48 -9.98 12.40 11.21
CA LEU A 48 -8.85 13.11 10.61
C LEU A 48 -9.16 13.57 9.16
N PRO A 49 -10.16 14.43 8.96
CA PRO A 49 -10.69 14.73 7.63
C PRO A 49 -9.80 15.67 6.79
N SER A 50 -8.87 16.41 7.38
CA SER A 50 -8.26 17.58 6.71
C SER A 50 -7.17 17.22 5.69
N HIS A 51 -6.62 16.01 5.73
CA HIS A 51 -5.48 15.60 4.90
C HIS A 51 -5.60 14.14 4.42
N THR A 52 -4.48 13.46 4.16
CA THR A 52 -4.37 12.07 3.65
C THR A 52 -5.21 11.05 4.43
N TYR A 53 -5.46 11.26 5.72
CA TYR A 53 -6.30 10.35 6.53
C TYR A 53 -7.80 10.49 6.29
N GLY A 54 -8.24 11.56 5.62
CA GLY A 54 -9.62 11.78 5.23
C GLY A 54 -10.02 11.07 3.93
N VAL A 55 -9.05 10.50 3.21
CA VAL A 55 -9.25 9.85 1.90
C VAL A 55 -8.99 8.35 1.98
N LEU A 56 -9.51 7.61 1.00
CA LEU A 56 -9.32 6.18 0.86
C LEU A 56 -7.92 5.87 0.27
N PRO A 57 -6.95 5.41 1.07
CA PRO A 57 -5.57 5.25 0.58
C PRO A 57 -5.46 4.13 -0.46
N ARG A 58 -6.36 3.15 -0.37
CA ARG A 58 -6.46 2.01 -1.31
C ARG A 58 -7.24 2.37 -2.58
N GLY A 59 -7.70 3.61 -2.68
CA GLY A 59 -8.58 4.07 -3.75
C GLY A 59 -10.05 3.77 -3.46
N ASP A 60 -10.90 4.68 -3.92
CA ASP A 60 -12.33 4.40 -4.04
C ASP A 60 -12.55 3.57 -5.31
N LEU A 61 -13.24 2.43 -5.17
CA LEU A 61 -13.54 1.53 -6.29
C LEU A 61 -14.32 2.23 -7.42
N THR A 62 -15.07 3.29 -7.10
CA THR A 62 -15.78 4.10 -8.10
C THR A 62 -14.86 5.03 -8.89
N HIS A 63 -13.69 5.38 -8.34
CA HIS A 63 -12.76 6.34 -8.94
C HIS A 63 -11.44 5.71 -9.42
N ILE A 64 -11.14 4.45 -9.06
CA ILE A 64 -9.88 3.78 -9.41
C ILE A 64 -9.63 3.72 -10.93
N THR A 65 -10.69 3.61 -11.72
CA THR A 65 -10.64 3.58 -13.19
C THR A 65 -10.30 4.94 -13.81
N SER A 66 -10.39 6.03 -13.04
CA SER A 66 -10.05 7.38 -13.47
C SER A 66 -8.57 7.73 -13.26
N LEU A 67 -7.80 6.85 -12.61
CA LEU A 67 -6.37 7.04 -12.39
C LEU A 67 -5.61 6.96 -13.72
N THR A 68 -4.92 8.05 -14.08
CA THR A 68 -4.11 8.10 -15.30
C THR A 68 -2.68 7.61 -15.07
N HIS A 69 -2.03 7.13 -16.13
CA HIS A 69 -0.63 6.73 -16.08
C HIS A 69 0.30 7.88 -15.64
N GLN A 70 0.01 9.10 -16.10
CA GLN A 70 0.81 10.27 -15.72
C GLN A 70 0.70 10.55 -14.20
N GLN A 71 -0.50 10.50 -13.63
CA GLN A 71 -0.69 10.67 -12.18
C GLN A 71 0.05 9.60 -11.37
N LEU A 72 0.11 8.37 -11.89
CA LEU A 72 0.88 7.29 -11.26
C LEU A 72 2.38 7.59 -11.28
N GLN A 73 2.91 8.06 -12.41
CA GLN A 73 4.32 8.43 -12.56
C GLN A 73 4.70 9.60 -11.63
N GLU A 74 3.85 10.63 -11.58
CA GLU A 74 4.06 11.79 -10.69
C GLU A 74 4.03 11.37 -9.21
N ALA A 75 3.07 10.52 -8.82
CA ALA A 75 2.99 10.00 -7.45
C ALA A 75 4.22 9.17 -7.09
N HIS A 76 4.72 8.34 -8.00
CA HIS A 76 5.94 7.55 -7.81
C HIS A 76 7.16 8.46 -7.64
N ALA A 77 7.36 9.42 -8.54
CA ALA A 77 8.49 10.36 -8.49
C ALA A 77 8.50 11.19 -7.20
N LYS A 78 7.32 11.55 -6.69
CA LYS A 78 7.18 12.37 -5.49
C LYS A 78 7.47 11.60 -4.19
N HIS A 79 7.01 10.36 -4.05
CA HIS A 79 7.02 9.66 -2.75
C HIS A 79 8.08 8.55 -2.63
N LEU A 80 8.60 8.02 -3.74
CA LEU A 80 9.54 6.89 -3.72
C LEU A 80 11.00 7.30 -3.91
N CYS A 81 11.33 8.56 -3.58
CA CYS A 81 12.72 9.00 -3.50
C CYS A 81 13.40 8.39 -2.25
N PRO A 82 14.63 7.87 -2.35
CA PRO A 82 15.36 7.32 -1.20
C PRO A 82 15.47 8.27 -0.01
N SER A 83 15.49 9.60 -0.23
CA SER A 83 15.50 10.59 0.85
C SER A 83 14.24 10.58 1.74
N TYR A 84 13.12 9.98 1.29
CA TYR A 84 11.92 9.75 2.09
C TYR A 84 11.86 8.35 2.72
N ALA A 85 12.78 7.45 2.36
CA ALA A 85 12.71 6.04 2.73
C ALA A 85 13.47 5.75 4.03
N SER A 86 12.89 4.85 4.84
CA SER A 86 13.56 4.26 6.01
C SER A 86 13.82 2.79 5.74
N PHE A 87 15.07 2.36 5.82
CA PHE A 87 15.45 0.96 5.64
C PHE A 87 15.41 0.23 7.00
N LEU A 88 14.64 -0.86 7.07
CA LEU A 88 14.55 -1.72 8.26
C LEU A 88 15.05 -3.12 7.90
N GLY A 89 16.14 -3.55 8.53
CA GLY A 89 16.70 -4.88 8.35
C GLY A 89 16.53 -5.74 9.59
N PHE A 90 15.97 -6.94 9.42
CA PHE A 90 16.01 -7.99 10.44
C PHE A 90 16.92 -9.11 9.97
N PRO A 91 17.94 -9.48 10.75
CA PRO A 91 18.84 -10.55 10.36
C PRO A 91 18.10 -11.90 10.40
N PRO A 92 18.07 -12.68 9.30
CA PRO A 92 17.43 -14.01 9.28
C PRO A 92 18.20 -15.04 10.12
N THR A 93 19.50 -14.79 10.33
CA THR A 93 20.39 -15.54 11.23
C THR A 93 21.33 -14.53 11.90
N ALA A 94 21.89 -14.88 13.07
CA ALA A 94 22.79 -14.01 13.84
C ALA A 94 24.06 -13.52 13.08
N THR A 95 24.33 -14.05 11.89
CA THR A 95 25.49 -13.76 11.04
C THR A 95 25.18 -12.91 9.81
N CYS A 96 23.99 -12.33 9.71
CA CYS A 96 23.72 -11.35 8.67
C CYS A 96 24.48 -10.06 8.97
N PHE A 97 25.61 -9.85 8.28
CA PHE A 97 26.46 -8.68 8.48
C PHE A 97 25.76 -7.44 7.95
N LEU A 98 25.39 -6.54 8.86
CA LEU A 98 24.78 -5.24 8.54
C LEU A 98 25.59 -4.46 7.51
N GLU A 99 26.93 -4.58 7.56
CA GLU A 99 27.87 -3.90 6.68
C GLU A 99 27.63 -4.20 5.19
N SER A 100 27.41 -5.47 4.82
CA SER A 100 27.13 -5.82 3.42
C SER A 100 25.78 -5.30 2.92
N HIS A 101 24.80 -5.14 3.81
CA HIS A 101 23.53 -4.51 3.47
C HIS A 101 23.69 -3.01 3.27
N MET A 102 24.51 -2.35 4.11
CA MET A 102 24.79 -0.93 3.96
C MET A 102 25.56 -0.64 2.66
N GLU A 103 26.56 -1.44 2.32
CA GLU A 103 27.29 -1.30 1.04
C GLU A 103 26.37 -1.48 -0.17
N PHE A 104 25.46 -2.46 -0.12
CA PHE A 104 24.48 -2.67 -1.18
C PHE A 104 23.51 -1.48 -1.31
N ILE A 105 23.01 -0.99 -0.17
CA ILE A 105 22.09 0.15 -0.13
C ILE A 105 22.77 1.41 -0.67
N ASP A 106 24.03 1.66 -0.30
CA ASP A 106 24.79 2.82 -0.76
C ASP A 106 25.09 2.76 -2.27
N SER A 107 25.59 1.61 -2.74
CA SER A 107 25.90 1.41 -4.17
C SER A 107 24.67 1.46 -5.08
N SER A 108 23.50 1.08 -4.59
CA SER A 108 22.23 1.15 -5.34
C SER A 108 21.60 2.55 -5.36
N GLN A 109 22.06 3.48 -4.53
CA GLN A 109 21.52 4.84 -4.43
C GLN A 109 22.32 5.91 -5.17
N VAL A 110 23.43 5.55 -5.81
CA VAL A 110 24.36 6.48 -6.47
C VAL A 110 23.70 7.42 -7.50
N GLU A 111 22.59 6.99 -8.10
CA GLU A 111 21.85 7.79 -9.11
C GLU A 111 20.92 8.86 -8.51
N PHE A 112 20.71 8.85 -7.18
CA PHE A 112 19.76 9.76 -6.53
C PHE A 112 20.49 10.93 -5.86
N SER A 113 20.01 12.14 -6.15
CA SER A 113 20.45 13.34 -5.42
C SER A 113 19.67 13.46 -4.11
N GLN A 114 20.35 13.87 -3.04
CA GLN A 114 19.69 14.18 -1.78
C GLN A 114 18.70 15.32 -1.98
N ILE A 115 17.46 15.12 -1.52
CA ILE A 115 16.44 16.16 -1.46
C ILE A 115 16.01 16.38 -0.02
N GLU A 116 15.71 17.63 0.32
CA GLU A 116 15.05 17.93 1.59
C GLU A 116 13.59 17.46 1.50
N PRO A 117 13.20 16.48 2.33
CA PRO A 117 11.85 15.97 2.29
C PRO A 117 10.89 17.09 2.73
N SER A 118 9.91 17.45 1.88
CA SER A 118 8.85 18.39 2.30
C SER A 118 7.86 17.66 3.22
N MET A 119 8.31 17.30 4.43
CA MET A 119 7.60 16.36 5.29
C MET A 119 7.15 17.01 6.57
N GLY A 120 5.86 17.33 6.58
CA GLY A 120 5.04 17.28 7.76
C GLY A 120 3.61 17.07 7.30
N GLU A 121 3.00 15.95 7.66
CA GLU A 121 1.54 15.90 7.63
C GLU A 121 1.04 17.04 8.53
N PRO A 122 0.12 17.89 8.04
CA PRO A 122 -0.37 19.00 8.84
C PRO A 122 -1.09 18.44 10.06
N LEU A 123 -0.92 19.11 11.21
CA LEU A 123 -1.64 18.75 12.42
C LEU A 123 -3.15 18.93 12.21
N GLU A 124 -3.93 17.90 12.51
CA GLU A 124 -5.38 17.97 12.48
C GLU A 124 -5.87 18.96 13.55
N GLN A 125 -6.77 19.87 13.17
CA GLN A 125 -7.32 20.83 14.10
C GLN A 125 -8.31 20.14 15.06
N CYS A 126 -8.16 20.38 16.36
CA CYS A 126 -9.11 19.89 17.35
C CYS A 126 -10.54 20.41 17.05
N TRP A 127 -11.52 19.52 17.18
CA TRP A 127 -12.90 19.89 16.96
C TRP A 127 -13.40 20.86 18.03
N LYS A 128 -14.08 21.92 17.59
CA LYS A 128 -14.73 22.88 18.50
C LYS A 128 -16.01 22.32 19.13
N LYS A 129 -16.62 21.32 18.49
CA LYS A 129 -17.86 20.65 18.91
C LYS A 129 -17.83 19.19 18.48
N PRO A 130 -18.49 18.27 19.20
CA PRO A 130 -18.61 16.88 18.77
C PRO A 130 -19.23 16.77 17.37
N GLN A 131 -18.72 15.85 16.56
CA GLN A 131 -19.26 15.51 15.25
C GLN A 131 -19.93 14.13 15.31
N SER A 132 -20.94 13.92 14.47
CA SER A 132 -21.64 12.63 14.37
C SER A 132 -21.84 12.25 12.91
N LYS A 133 -21.56 11.00 12.58
CA LYS A 133 -21.71 10.42 11.25
C LYS A 133 -22.45 9.10 11.39
N HIS A 134 -23.56 8.97 10.68
CA HIS A 134 -24.43 7.79 10.74
C HIS A 134 -24.36 6.92 9.47
N GLU A 135 -23.54 7.32 8.51
CA GLU A 135 -23.46 6.69 7.19
C GLU A 135 -22.06 6.10 6.95
N LEU A 136 -22.02 4.83 6.56
CA LEU A 136 -20.82 4.15 6.10
C LEU A 136 -20.85 4.08 4.57
N ARG A 137 -19.77 4.52 3.92
CA ARG A 137 -19.65 4.38 2.46
C ARG A 137 -19.28 2.95 2.13
N VAL A 138 -20.16 2.27 1.42
CA VAL A 138 -19.94 0.92 0.91
C VAL A 138 -19.92 1.01 -0.61
N ALA A 139 -18.81 0.61 -1.23
CA ALA A 139 -18.77 0.53 -2.68
C ALA A 139 -19.75 -0.57 -3.15
N PRO A 140 -20.53 -0.34 -4.22
CA PRO A 140 -21.35 -1.39 -4.79
C PRO A 140 -20.45 -2.54 -5.24
N LEU A 141 -20.79 -3.77 -4.83
CA LEU A 141 -20.14 -4.96 -5.34
C LEU A 141 -20.38 -5.01 -6.84
N ILE A 142 -19.32 -4.87 -7.64
CA ILE A 142 -19.39 -5.12 -9.08
C ILE A 142 -19.52 -6.64 -9.24
N TYR A 143 -20.75 -7.15 -9.18
CA TYR A 143 -21.04 -8.50 -9.64
C TYR A 143 -20.91 -8.50 -11.15
N ARG A 144 -19.89 -9.21 -11.65
CA ARG A 144 -19.80 -9.56 -13.06
C ARG A 144 -20.97 -10.50 -13.35
N GLN A 145 -22.00 -10.01 -14.04
CA GLN A 145 -23.02 -10.90 -14.59
C GLN A 145 -22.35 -11.67 -15.73
N GLU A 146 -22.17 -12.98 -15.53
CA GLU A 146 -21.79 -13.89 -16.59
C GLU A 146 -22.95 -13.97 -17.59
N THR A 147 -22.72 -13.49 -18.81
CA THR A 147 -23.59 -13.69 -19.98
C THR A 147 -22.99 -14.74 -20.89
#